data_AF-A0A0F0IJN9-F1
#
_entry.id   AF-A0A0F0IJN9-F1
#
_cell.length_a   1.000
_cell.length_b   1.000
_cell.length_c   1.000
_cell.angle_alpha   90.00
_cell.angle_beta   90.00
_cell.angle_gamma   90.00
#
_symmetry.space_group_name_H-M   'P 1'
#
loop_
_entity.id
_entity.type
_entity.pdbx_description
1 polymer ?
#
loop_
_entity_poly.entity_id
_entity_poly.type
_entity_poly.pdbx_seq_one_letter_code
_entity_poly.pdbx_strand_id
1 'polypeptide(L)'
;MPDEPINKLKRDVRQGAEPVLRDLHHAHGAVSLRAEQIPVHEGRIEVKVVATGVIYKDVAVTMGIVPENEYTLGYEGPGVVMRLGSGVAKFKVGDRVCFLHSGSYANRLQVPVERAMSFQTRWPLRHPDCRAEEKRQFLADNYGIPRDHMFSSRNTDFAQAILKATQGRGVDIILNTLPGEILDESWRICADGGTFVELGKKDIVDRNLSMEPFDRNCSFRAMDSSYMKNISDPLIARLLDEIFDLVNTGHIKPVQPITTFNFDNIQSALALIRSGRHVGKVVISDGESPCVLVPIRPAPSKVALRSDASYLIVSGLKGLCGNLAIQMARQGARQITVCSRSGLSDDASQKTVANCSAYGCDIVEAKGDVADMAFLRKCSVRQLLQIAGVVQGAMILGDKSYEVMTLDEYRTALYGKFHGTWALHHVSMEQQQPLEFFTMLSSISGIGGKKGQSNYSAANTFLNAFAAYRQSLGLRANSVNLGLIEDVGYIAEQGGMHSHFDERVWPPLYEGNLRQILDLSILQQTTSLINLSSSAQLVPGLGFPLPDNSDLIREARSDTSSGGLQQACRVVRKVARETRQFTHF
;
A
#
# COMPACT_ATOMS: atom_id res chain seq x y z
N MET A 1 24.55 21.71 -23.53
CA MET A 1 23.67 22.24 -22.46
C MET A 1 22.43 21.36 -22.36
N PRO A 2 22.41 20.35 -21.48
CA PRO A 2 21.26 19.47 -21.26
C PRO A 2 20.66 19.65 -19.85
N ASP A 3 20.81 20.83 -19.26
CA ASP A 3 20.48 21.09 -17.85
C ASP A 3 19.01 21.45 -17.63
N GLU A 4 18.25 21.80 -18.66
CA GLU A 4 16.84 22.18 -18.52
C GLU A 4 15.94 21.05 -18.01
N PRO A 5 16.00 19.82 -18.56
CA PRO A 5 15.18 18.69 -18.08
C PRO A 5 15.55 18.28 -16.64
N ILE A 6 16.84 18.32 -16.31
CA ILE A 6 17.36 17.97 -14.98
C ILE A 6 17.00 19.05 -13.96
N ASN A 7 17.03 20.33 -14.34
CA ASN A 7 16.65 21.45 -13.49
C ASN A 7 15.13 21.54 -13.32
N LYS A 8 14.34 21.20 -14.34
CA LYS A 8 12.88 21.05 -14.25
C LYS A 8 12.52 19.95 -13.23
N LEU A 9 13.13 18.77 -13.36
CA LEU A 9 12.93 17.65 -12.43
C LEU A 9 13.40 17.98 -11.00
N LYS A 10 14.47 18.76 -10.82
CA LYS A 10 14.94 19.22 -9.49
C LYS A 10 13.99 20.26 -8.86
N ARG A 11 13.37 21.14 -9.65
CA ARG A 11 12.28 22.03 -9.19
C ARG A 11 11.06 21.20 -8.79
N ASP A 12 10.65 20.27 -9.65
CA ASP A 12 9.54 19.34 -9.44
C ASP A 12 9.69 18.50 -8.14
N VAL A 13 10.92 18.10 -7.78
CA VAL A 13 11.18 17.33 -6.55
C VAL A 13 11.17 18.19 -5.27
N ARG A 14 11.49 19.48 -5.36
CA ARG A 14 11.47 20.40 -4.21
C ARG A 14 10.14 21.13 -4.02
N GLN A 15 9.42 21.37 -5.11
CA GLN A 15 8.21 22.19 -5.15
C GLN A 15 6.94 21.36 -5.46
N GLY A 16 7.09 20.04 -5.73
CA GLY A 16 6.04 19.21 -6.32
C GLY A 16 6.18 19.25 -7.85
N ALA A 17 6.04 18.09 -8.52
CA ALA A 17 6.13 18.04 -9.97
C ALA A 17 5.04 18.90 -10.57
N GLU A 18 5.36 19.67 -11.63
CA GLU A 18 4.31 20.35 -12.39
C GLU A 18 3.21 19.32 -12.70
N PRO A 19 1.97 19.55 -12.24
CA PRO A 19 0.87 18.65 -12.49
C PRO A 19 0.81 18.39 -14.00
N VAL A 20 0.85 17.12 -14.40
CA VAL A 20 0.58 16.79 -15.80
C VAL A 20 -0.92 17.01 -15.99
N LEU A 21 -1.25 18.17 -16.52
CA LEU A 21 -2.60 18.59 -16.89
C LEU A 21 -3.20 17.56 -17.87
N ARG A 22 -4.11 16.70 -17.39
CA ARG A 22 -4.88 15.78 -18.23
C ARG A 22 -6.36 15.76 -17.87
N ASP A 23 -7.19 15.75 -18.92
CA ASP A 23 -8.61 15.50 -18.83
C ASP A 23 -8.85 14.09 -18.26
N LEU A 24 -9.74 13.98 -17.27
CA LEU A 24 -10.14 12.72 -16.63
C LEU A 24 -10.94 11.80 -17.58
N HIS A 25 -11.42 12.33 -18.71
CA HIS A 25 -12.46 11.68 -19.52
C HIS A 25 -12.07 11.36 -20.98
N HIS A 26 -11.20 12.12 -21.66
CA HIS A 26 -10.81 11.78 -23.04
C HIS A 26 -9.37 12.22 -23.38
N ALA A 27 -8.46 11.28 -23.58
CA ALA A 27 -7.12 11.56 -24.11
C ALA A 27 -6.87 10.78 -25.41
N HIS A 28 -6.99 11.47 -26.56
CA HIS A 28 -6.41 11.03 -27.84
C HIS A 28 -5.03 11.66 -27.99
N GLY A 29 -3.98 10.89 -27.66
CA GLY A 29 -2.59 11.35 -27.70
C GLY A 29 -1.71 10.43 -26.87
N ALA A 30 -1.48 9.22 -27.37
CA ALA A 30 -1.02 8.08 -26.60
C ALA A 30 0.51 8.04 -26.39
N VAL A 31 0.97 8.11 -25.13
CA VAL A 31 1.65 6.93 -24.59
C VAL A 31 0.50 6.03 -24.18
N SER A 32 0.28 4.97 -24.95
CA SER A 32 -0.66 3.94 -24.55
C SER A 32 -0.04 3.22 -23.36
N LEU A 33 -0.21 3.75 -22.16
CA LEU A 33 -0.32 2.88 -21.00
C LEU A 33 -1.51 2.00 -21.35
N ARG A 34 -1.25 0.77 -21.83
CA ARG A 34 -2.23 -0.29 -21.69
C ARG A 34 -2.47 -0.38 -20.18
N ALA A 35 -3.43 0.40 -19.69
CA ALA A 35 -4.19 -0.05 -18.55
C ALA A 35 -4.77 -1.36 -19.07
N GLU A 36 -4.15 -2.48 -18.70
CA GLU A 36 -4.81 -3.77 -18.82
C GLU A 36 -6.23 -3.52 -18.31
N GLN A 37 -7.22 -3.71 -19.18
CA GLN A 37 -8.59 -3.61 -18.75
C GLN A 37 -8.75 -4.67 -17.68
N ILE A 38 -8.68 -4.24 -16.41
CA ILE A 38 -8.82 -5.13 -15.28
C ILE A 38 -10.22 -5.75 -15.46
N PRO A 39 -10.32 -7.09 -15.57
CA PRO A 39 -11.59 -7.76 -15.65
C PRO A 39 -12.46 -7.34 -14.47
N VAL A 40 -13.76 -7.17 -14.69
CA VAL A 40 -14.67 -6.96 -13.56
C VAL A 40 -14.83 -8.31 -12.87
N HIS A 41 -14.47 -8.37 -11.59
CA HIS A 41 -14.57 -9.60 -10.82
C HIS A 41 -16.02 -10.10 -10.75
N GLU A 42 -16.20 -11.42 -10.63
CA GLU A 42 -17.50 -12.05 -10.41
C GLU A 42 -18.25 -11.39 -9.24
N GLY A 43 -19.55 -11.19 -9.38
CA GLY A 43 -20.39 -10.56 -8.36
C GLY A 43 -20.12 -9.06 -8.14
N ARG A 44 -19.35 -8.39 -9.02
CA ARG A 44 -19.06 -6.95 -8.93
C ARG A 44 -19.55 -6.17 -10.14
N ILE A 45 -19.75 -4.87 -9.94
CA ILE A 45 -20.00 -3.88 -10.98
C ILE A 45 -18.87 -2.86 -11.03
N GLU A 46 -18.44 -2.44 -12.21
CA GLU A 46 -17.60 -1.26 -12.34
C GLU A 46 -18.49 -0.02 -12.39
N VAL A 47 -18.25 0.92 -11.48
CA VAL A 47 -19.00 2.17 -11.37
C VAL A 47 -18.10 3.34 -11.72
N LYS A 48 -18.54 4.21 -12.64
CA LYS A 48 -17.97 5.55 -12.82
C LYS A 48 -18.47 6.42 -11.67
N VAL A 49 -17.56 6.90 -10.83
CA VAL A 49 -17.91 7.78 -9.72
C VAL A 49 -18.33 9.13 -10.27
N VAL A 50 -19.48 9.63 -9.82
CA VAL A 50 -19.97 10.98 -10.18
C VAL A 50 -19.63 11.97 -9.09
N ALA A 51 -19.77 11.55 -7.83
CA ALA A 51 -19.39 12.34 -6.68
C ALA A 51 -18.97 11.43 -5.53
N THR A 52 -18.20 11.96 -4.60
CA THR A 52 -17.78 11.24 -3.39
C THR A 52 -18.13 12.03 -2.14
N GLY A 53 -18.79 11.37 -1.19
CA GLY A 53 -19.04 11.92 0.13
C GLY A 53 -17.76 11.95 0.94
N VAL A 54 -17.42 13.12 1.48
CA VAL A 54 -16.31 13.28 2.42
C VAL A 54 -16.84 13.01 3.83
N ILE A 55 -16.13 12.18 4.60
CA ILE A 55 -16.51 11.85 5.98
C ILE A 55 -15.38 12.15 6.96
N TYR A 56 -15.70 12.30 8.25
CA TYR A 56 -14.69 12.54 9.29
C TYR A 56 -13.64 11.43 9.36
N LYS A 57 -14.00 10.19 8.99
CA LYS A 57 -13.04 9.08 8.85
C LYS A 57 -11.90 9.42 7.89
N ASP A 58 -12.17 10.07 6.75
CA ASP A 58 -11.13 10.45 5.79
C ASP A 58 -10.12 11.42 6.43
N VAL A 59 -10.61 12.38 7.20
CA VAL A 59 -9.76 13.32 7.96
C VAL A 59 -8.96 12.57 9.03
N ALA A 60 -9.59 11.70 9.81
CA ALA A 60 -8.94 10.98 10.88
C ALA A 60 -7.83 10.03 10.37
N VAL A 61 -8.03 9.38 9.22
CA VAL A 61 -7.01 8.54 8.58
C VAL A 61 -5.86 9.37 8.04
N THR A 62 -6.14 10.46 7.32
CA THR A 62 -5.08 11.36 6.80
C THR A 62 -4.27 12.05 7.89
N MET A 63 -4.82 12.21 9.09
CA MET A 63 -4.13 12.74 10.27
C MET A 63 -3.41 11.67 11.11
N GLY A 64 -3.52 10.38 10.76
CA GLY A 64 -2.93 9.29 11.52
C GLY A 64 -3.62 9.01 12.87
N ILE A 65 -4.83 9.54 13.09
CA ILE A 65 -5.63 9.29 14.31
C ILE A 65 -6.22 7.87 14.27
N VAL A 66 -6.58 7.40 13.08
CA VAL A 66 -7.19 6.07 12.88
C VAL A 66 -6.29 5.21 12.00
N PRO A 67 -5.85 4.01 12.47
CA PRO A 67 -5.02 3.11 11.69
C PRO A 67 -5.86 2.39 10.62
N GLU A 68 -5.88 2.95 9.42
CA GLU A 68 -6.56 2.40 8.23
C GLU A 68 -5.72 2.69 6.98
N ASN A 69 -6.11 2.09 5.86
CA ASN A 69 -5.40 2.25 4.60
C ASN A 69 -5.62 3.65 3.99
N GLU A 70 -4.62 4.53 4.13
CA GLU A 70 -4.59 5.88 3.54
C GLU A 70 -4.65 5.90 1.99
N TYR A 71 -4.45 4.75 1.34
CA TYR A 71 -4.55 4.61 -0.12
C TYR A 71 -5.98 4.35 -0.62
N THR A 72 -6.94 4.09 0.28
CA THR A 72 -8.34 3.79 -0.07
C THR A 72 -9.30 4.71 0.66
N LEU A 73 -9.05 6.02 0.61
CA LEU A 73 -9.94 7.04 1.19
C LEU A 73 -11.30 7.06 0.50
N GLY A 74 -12.29 7.57 1.23
CA GLY A 74 -13.68 7.62 0.81
C GLY A 74 -14.39 6.31 0.95
N TYR A 75 -15.72 6.42 1.01
CA TYR A 75 -16.55 5.28 1.34
C TYR A 75 -17.88 5.26 0.60
N GLU A 76 -18.37 6.41 0.15
CA GLU A 76 -19.72 6.49 -0.42
C GLU A 76 -19.78 7.49 -1.56
N GLY A 77 -20.69 7.24 -2.48
CA GLY A 77 -20.93 8.15 -3.59
C GLY A 77 -22.01 7.66 -4.55
N PRO A 78 -22.59 8.57 -5.35
CA PRO A 78 -23.33 8.21 -6.54
C PRO A 78 -22.39 7.91 -7.72
N GLY A 79 -22.86 7.08 -8.63
CA GLY A 79 -22.15 6.74 -9.85
C GLY A 79 -23.06 6.14 -10.94
N VAL A 80 -22.42 5.78 -12.05
CA VAL A 80 -23.07 5.13 -13.20
C VAL A 80 -22.38 3.80 -13.47
N VAL A 81 -23.15 2.73 -13.63
CA VAL A 81 -22.62 1.41 -13.96
C VAL A 81 -22.02 1.43 -15.37
N MET A 82 -20.75 1.06 -15.49
CA MET A 82 -20.01 1.04 -16.76
C MET A 82 -19.83 -0.37 -17.30
N ARG A 83 -19.60 -1.35 -16.43
CA ARG A 83 -19.34 -2.76 -16.78
C ARG A 83 -19.87 -3.68 -15.68
N LEU A 84 -20.19 -4.92 -16.04
CA LEU A 84 -20.69 -5.95 -15.14
C LEU A 84 -19.68 -7.11 -15.08
N GLY A 85 -19.47 -7.66 -13.89
CA GLY A 85 -18.78 -8.93 -13.70
C GLY A 85 -19.69 -10.12 -14.04
N SER A 86 -19.11 -11.31 -14.12
CA SER A 86 -19.91 -12.54 -14.27
C SER A 86 -20.91 -12.71 -13.12
N GLY A 87 -22.07 -13.29 -13.43
CA GLY A 87 -23.12 -13.58 -12.44
C GLY A 87 -23.98 -12.38 -12.01
N VAL A 88 -23.68 -11.16 -12.46
CA VAL A 88 -24.45 -9.97 -12.07
C VAL A 88 -25.71 -9.82 -12.92
N ALA A 89 -26.89 -10.02 -12.29
CA ALA A 89 -28.20 -9.79 -12.91
C ALA A 89 -28.95 -8.54 -12.38
N LYS A 90 -28.56 -8.03 -11.20
CA LYS A 90 -29.24 -6.91 -10.51
C LYS A 90 -29.19 -5.58 -11.27
N PHE A 91 -28.13 -5.35 -12.06
CA PHE A 91 -27.84 -4.07 -12.69
C PHE A 91 -27.62 -4.20 -14.20
N LYS A 92 -27.83 -3.09 -14.91
CA LYS A 92 -27.50 -2.91 -16.33
C LYS A 92 -26.48 -1.79 -16.49
N VAL A 93 -25.67 -1.86 -17.55
CA VAL A 93 -24.78 -0.77 -17.94
C VAL A 93 -25.61 0.49 -18.20
N GLY A 94 -25.22 1.61 -17.60
CA GLY A 94 -25.95 2.88 -17.63
C GLY A 94 -26.83 3.14 -16.40
N ASP A 95 -27.04 2.14 -15.53
CA ASP A 95 -27.83 2.34 -14.31
C ASP A 95 -27.16 3.37 -13.39
N ARG A 96 -27.99 4.25 -12.82
CA ARG A 96 -27.57 5.19 -11.77
C ARG A 96 -27.65 4.50 -10.43
N VAL A 97 -26.53 4.44 -9.73
CA VAL A 97 -26.41 3.73 -8.45
C VAL A 97 -25.77 4.62 -7.40
N CYS A 98 -26.17 4.45 -6.13
CA CYS A 98 -25.33 4.84 -5.01
C CYS A 98 -24.59 3.60 -4.52
N PHE A 99 -23.38 3.78 -4.01
CA PHE A 99 -22.56 2.69 -3.51
C PHE A 99 -21.92 3.00 -2.16
N LEU A 100 -21.58 1.93 -1.42
CA LEU A 100 -20.77 1.95 -0.21
C LEU A 100 -19.51 1.10 -0.41
N HIS A 101 -18.37 1.73 -0.72
CA HIS A 101 -17.10 1.04 -0.90
C HIS A 101 -15.91 1.97 -0.69
N SER A 102 -14.83 1.43 -0.12
CA SER A 102 -13.60 2.20 0.08
C SER A 102 -12.90 2.56 -1.23
N GLY A 103 -12.15 3.66 -1.24
CA GLY A 103 -11.42 4.11 -2.43
C GLY A 103 -12.29 4.89 -3.43
N SER A 104 -13.36 5.54 -2.95
CA SER A 104 -14.27 6.30 -3.80
C SER A 104 -13.67 7.62 -4.35
N TYR A 105 -12.51 8.05 -3.86
CA TYR A 105 -11.72 9.15 -4.44
C TYR A 105 -11.02 8.67 -5.73
N ALA A 106 -11.81 8.18 -6.69
CA ALA A 106 -11.36 7.54 -7.92
C ALA A 106 -12.32 7.85 -9.08
N ASN A 107 -11.85 7.69 -10.32
CA ASN A 107 -12.69 7.83 -11.52
C ASN A 107 -13.62 6.63 -11.72
N ARG A 108 -13.13 5.42 -11.39
CA ARG A 108 -13.87 4.17 -11.45
C ARG A 108 -13.46 3.27 -10.29
N LEU A 109 -14.40 2.47 -9.80
CA LEU A 109 -14.12 1.38 -8.87
C LEU A 109 -15.01 0.17 -9.13
N GLN A 110 -14.59 -1.00 -8.68
CA GLN A 110 -15.40 -2.22 -8.71
C GLN A 110 -16.08 -2.45 -7.35
N VAL A 111 -17.41 -2.33 -7.33
CA VAL A 111 -18.25 -2.45 -6.13
C VAL A 111 -18.96 -3.80 -6.13
N PRO A 112 -19.02 -4.54 -5.00
CA PRO A 112 -19.91 -5.68 -4.83
C PRO A 112 -21.38 -5.30 -5.08
N VAL A 113 -22.14 -6.17 -5.72
CA VAL A 113 -23.56 -5.93 -6.07
C VAL A 113 -24.42 -5.61 -4.85
N GLU A 114 -24.09 -6.21 -3.71
CA GLU A 114 -24.75 -6.08 -2.41
C GLU A 114 -24.55 -4.69 -1.78
N ARG A 115 -23.50 -3.97 -2.21
CA ARG A 115 -23.14 -2.64 -1.67
C ARG A 115 -23.56 -1.51 -2.60
N ALA A 116 -24.41 -1.79 -3.57
CA ALA A 116 -24.94 -0.81 -4.50
C ALA A 116 -26.48 -0.87 -4.54
N MET A 117 -27.09 0.29 -4.76
CA MET A 117 -28.53 0.43 -4.96
C MET A 117 -28.84 1.32 -6.14
N SER A 118 -29.76 0.90 -7.01
CA SER A 118 -30.26 1.72 -8.11
C SER A 118 -31.23 2.78 -7.58
N PHE A 119 -31.17 3.98 -8.13
CA PHE A 119 -32.14 5.03 -7.81
C PHE A 119 -32.58 5.74 -9.09
N GLN A 120 -33.90 5.93 -9.23
CA GLN A 120 -34.48 6.60 -10.41
C GLN A 120 -34.81 8.07 -10.14
N THR A 121 -35.03 8.44 -8.88
CA THR A 121 -35.48 9.78 -8.49
C THR A 121 -34.37 10.82 -8.67
N ARG A 122 -34.64 11.87 -9.44
CA ARG A 122 -33.81 13.08 -9.47
C ARG A 122 -34.18 13.96 -8.28
N TRP A 123 -33.27 14.12 -7.33
CA TRP A 123 -33.45 15.11 -6.27
C TRP A 123 -32.91 16.46 -6.72
N PRO A 124 -33.70 17.55 -6.63
CA PRO A 124 -33.19 18.88 -6.88
C PRO A 124 -32.15 19.24 -5.81
N LEU A 125 -30.94 19.61 -6.24
CA LEU A 125 -29.94 20.24 -5.39
C LEU A 125 -30.44 21.66 -5.09
N ARG A 126 -30.91 21.92 -3.87
CA ARG A 126 -31.08 23.29 -3.39
C ARG A 126 -29.79 23.70 -2.68
N HIS A 127 -29.26 24.86 -3.05
CA HIS A 127 -28.16 25.51 -2.33
C HIS A 127 -28.73 26.54 -1.35
N PRO A 128 -28.82 26.22 -0.06
CA PRO A 128 -28.81 27.25 0.97
C PRO A 128 -27.41 27.33 1.59
N ASP A 129 -26.83 28.52 1.54
CA ASP A 129 -25.65 28.87 2.34
C ASP A 129 -26.09 29.01 3.80
N CYS A 130 -25.39 28.33 4.72
CA CYS A 130 -25.66 28.47 6.15
C CYS A 130 -24.39 28.53 7.04
N ARG A 131 -24.29 29.52 7.94
CA ARG A 131 -23.23 29.79 8.94
C ARG A 131 -23.63 29.41 10.39
N ALA A 132 -22.71 29.54 11.35
CA ALA A 132 -22.69 28.77 12.61
C ALA A 132 -23.74 29.09 13.70
N GLU A 133 -24.35 30.29 13.77
CA GLU A 133 -25.50 30.57 14.66
C GLU A 133 -26.78 29.82 14.21
N GLU A 134 -26.75 29.26 13.01
CA GLU A 134 -27.90 28.75 12.29
C GLU A 134 -28.13 27.26 12.51
N LYS A 135 -27.26 26.51 13.21
CA LYS A 135 -27.49 25.06 13.40
C LYS A 135 -28.79 24.76 14.16
N ARG A 136 -29.06 25.51 15.25
CA ARG A 136 -30.33 25.37 15.99
C ARG A 136 -31.53 25.82 15.16
N GLN A 137 -31.39 26.93 14.44
CA GLN A 137 -32.43 27.44 13.56
C GLN A 137 -32.74 26.46 12.42
N PHE A 138 -31.69 25.89 11.82
CA PHE A 138 -31.76 24.86 10.79
C PHE A 138 -32.46 23.59 11.30
N LEU A 139 -32.14 23.13 12.51
CA LEU A 139 -32.81 21.99 13.14
C LEU A 139 -34.29 22.26 13.40
N ALA A 140 -34.64 23.47 13.85
CA ALA A 140 -36.03 23.88 14.03
C ALA A 140 -36.78 23.95 12.70
N ASP A 141 -36.21 24.64 11.71
CA ASP A 141 -36.90 24.93 10.44
C ASP A 141 -37.03 23.70 9.53
N ASN A 142 -36.02 22.82 9.50
CA ASN A 142 -36.00 21.68 8.57
C ASN A 142 -36.48 20.36 9.19
N TYR A 143 -36.32 20.19 10.50
CA TYR A 143 -36.67 18.95 11.19
C TYR A 143 -37.72 19.13 12.29
N GLY A 144 -38.18 20.37 12.55
CA GLY A 144 -39.21 20.64 13.54
C GLY A 144 -38.77 20.37 14.98
N ILE A 145 -37.46 20.34 15.25
CA ILE A 145 -36.95 20.05 16.60
C ILE A 145 -37.19 21.30 17.48
N PRO A 146 -37.87 21.16 18.63
CA PRO A 146 -38.08 22.26 19.57
C PRO A 146 -36.77 22.80 20.18
N ARG A 147 -36.69 24.11 20.44
CA ARG A 147 -35.46 24.74 20.97
C ARG A 147 -35.09 24.29 22.38
N ASP A 148 -36.08 23.92 23.19
CA ASP A 148 -35.94 23.32 24.52
C ASP A 148 -35.39 21.89 24.49
N HIS A 149 -35.32 21.26 23.31
CA HIS A 149 -34.63 19.99 23.09
C HIS A 149 -33.22 20.16 22.49
N MET A 150 -32.68 21.38 22.43
CA MET A 150 -31.38 21.67 21.83
C MET A 150 -30.35 22.14 22.86
N PHE A 151 -29.43 21.25 23.22
CA PHE A 151 -28.40 21.53 24.22
C PHE A 151 -27.02 21.79 23.59
N SER A 152 -26.08 22.33 24.36
CA SER A 152 -24.71 22.58 23.91
C SER A 152 -23.93 21.28 23.84
N SER A 153 -23.19 21.07 22.75
CA SER A 153 -22.31 19.90 22.56
C SER A 153 -20.84 20.19 22.89
N ARG A 154 -20.54 21.34 23.49
CA ARG A 154 -19.16 21.82 23.77
C ARG A 154 -18.78 21.76 25.25
N ASN A 155 -19.75 21.54 26.11
CA ASN A 155 -19.60 21.51 27.56
C ASN A 155 -20.56 20.46 28.12
N THR A 156 -20.51 20.23 29.43
CA THR A 156 -21.28 19.20 30.12
C THR A 156 -22.65 19.69 30.62
N ASP A 157 -22.93 20.99 30.52
CA ASP A 157 -24.18 21.62 31.00
C ASP A 157 -25.45 20.98 30.42
N PHE A 158 -25.36 20.33 29.25
CA PHE A 158 -26.49 19.62 28.66
C PHE A 158 -27.04 18.53 29.56
N ALA A 159 -26.21 17.87 30.38
CA ALA A 159 -26.61 16.74 31.20
C ALA A 159 -27.68 17.16 32.22
N GLN A 160 -27.42 18.22 32.98
CA GLN A 160 -28.39 18.78 33.93
C GLN A 160 -29.64 19.31 33.23
N ALA A 161 -29.47 19.94 32.05
CA ALA A 161 -30.58 20.48 31.29
C ALA A 161 -31.52 19.38 30.75
N ILE A 162 -30.97 18.26 30.27
CA ILE A 162 -31.72 17.08 29.84
C ILE A 162 -32.42 16.43 31.03
N LEU A 163 -31.74 16.24 32.16
CA LEU A 163 -32.37 15.70 33.37
C LEU A 163 -33.53 16.58 33.83
N LYS A 164 -33.39 17.91 33.79
CA LYS A 164 -34.49 18.82 34.12
C LYS A 164 -35.66 18.69 33.14
N ALA A 165 -35.39 18.63 31.83
CA ALA A 165 -36.40 18.47 30.79
C ALA A 165 -37.13 17.10 30.88
N THR A 166 -36.43 16.07 31.36
CA THR A 166 -36.93 14.70 31.52
C THR A 166 -37.39 14.39 32.95
N GLN A 167 -37.50 15.39 33.82
CA GLN A 167 -37.91 15.23 35.22
C GLN A 167 -37.08 14.20 36.01
N GLY A 168 -35.78 14.14 35.73
CA GLY A 168 -34.82 13.23 36.36
C GLY A 168 -34.73 11.85 35.71
N ARG A 169 -35.53 11.55 34.67
CA ARG A 169 -35.54 10.23 34.03
C ARG A 169 -34.30 9.94 33.19
N GLY A 170 -33.76 10.92 32.47
CA GLY A 170 -32.68 10.71 31.51
C GLY A 170 -33.17 10.26 30.12
N VAL A 171 -32.31 9.59 29.35
CA VAL A 171 -32.53 9.25 27.93
C VAL A 171 -32.47 7.73 27.70
N ASP A 172 -33.49 7.15 27.06
CA ASP A 172 -33.56 5.71 26.82
C ASP A 172 -32.52 5.21 25.80
N ILE A 173 -32.21 5.99 24.75
CA ILE A 173 -31.19 5.66 23.75
C ILE A 173 -30.28 6.86 23.50
N ILE A 174 -28.98 6.69 23.69
CA ILE A 174 -27.98 7.75 23.45
C ILE A 174 -27.08 7.33 22.30
N LEU A 175 -27.05 8.14 21.24
CA LEU A 175 -26.12 7.97 20.13
C LEU A 175 -24.98 8.99 20.28
N ASN A 176 -23.82 8.56 20.76
CA ASN A 176 -22.72 9.45 21.09
C ASN A 176 -21.62 9.47 20.02
N THR A 177 -21.08 10.67 19.80
CA THR A 177 -19.85 10.92 19.03
C THR A 177 -18.90 11.89 19.76
N LEU A 178 -19.28 12.34 20.96
CA LEU A 178 -18.59 13.38 21.70
C LEU A 178 -17.55 12.76 22.62
N PRO A 179 -16.31 13.28 22.64
CA PRO A 179 -15.23 12.62 23.37
C PRO A 179 -15.09 13.10 24.81
N GLY A 180 -14.30 12.35 25.59
CA GLY A 180 -13.79 12.76 26.89
C GLY A 180 -14.87 12.89 27.97
N GLU A 181 -14.80 13.94 28.80
CA GLU A 181 -15.73 14.14 29.92
C GLU A 181 -17.19 14.29 29.48
N ILE A 182 -17.42 14.72 28.22
CA ILE A 182 -18.76 14.82 27.65
C ILE A 182 -19.37 13.42 27.41
N LEU A 183 -18.55 12.43 27.05
CA LEU A 183 -18.97 11.04 26.97
C LEU A 183 -19.40 10.53 28.35
N ASP A 184 -18.58 10.79 29.37
CA ASP A 184 -18.84 10.34 30.75
C ASP A 184 -20.16 10.91 31.28
N GLU A 185 -20.42 12.20 31.04
CA GLU A 185 -21.69 12.84 31.40
C GLU A 185 -22.87 12.33 30.59
N SER A 186 -22.66 12.06 29.29
CA SER A 186 -23.69 11.45 28.45
C SER A 186 -24.05 10.05 28.96
N TRP A 187 -23.08 9.27 29.43
CA TRP A 187 -23.32 7.92 29.95
C TRP A 187 -24.13 7.94 31.25
N ARG A 188 -23.86 8.91 32.14
CA ARG A 188 -24.58 9.08 33.41
C ARG A 188 -26.06 9.41 33.23
N ILE A 189 -26.43 10.15 32.19
CA ILE A 189 -27.83 10.53 31.92
C ILE A 189 -28.62 9.46 31.15
N CYS A 190 -28.04 8.29 30.90
CA CYS A 190 -28.79 7.16 30.34
C CYS A 190 -29.89 6.76 31.32
N ALA A 191 -31.14 6.63 30.84
CA ALA A 191 -32.28 6.22 31.66
C ALA A 191 -32.16 4.74 32.05
N ASP A 192 -32.88 4.33 33.10
CA ASP A 192 -32.88 2.94 33.56
C ASP A 192 -33.28 1.97 32.44
N GLY A 193 -32.49 0.91 32.23
CA GLY A 193 -32.63 -0.03 31.12
C GLY A 193 -32.23 0.53 29.74
N GLY A 194 -31.69 1.74 29.68
CA GLY A 194 -31.35 2.43 28.45
C GLY A 194 -30.14 1.84 27.72
N THR A 195 -29.94 2.25 26.48
CA THR A 195 -28.82 1.83 25.64
C THR A 195 -27.99 3.02 25.17
N PHE A 196 -26.69 2.97 25.45
CA PHE A 196 -25.72 3.91 24.95
C PHE A 196 -24.95 3.32 23.77
N VAL A 197 -24.91 4.03 22.66
CA VAL A 197 -24.23 3.63 21.43
C VAL A 197 -23.10 4.60 21.13
N GLU A 198 -21.85 4.14 21.26
CA GLU A 198 -20.65 4.95 21.01
C GLU A 198 -20.17 4.78 19.57
N LEU A 199 -20.09 5.88 18.83
CA LEU A 199 -19.57 5.93 17.45
C LEU A 199 -18.16 6.54 17.36
N GLY A 200 -17.70 7.21 18.42
CA GLY A 200 -16.39 7.85 18.50
C GLY A 200 -15.27 6.86 18.74
N LYS A 201 -14.33 6.77 17.79
CA LYS A 201 -13.24 5.79 17.86
C LYS A 201 -12.16 6.08 18.90
N LYS A 202 -11.88 7.36 19.18
CA LYS A 202 -10.76 7.75 20.04
C LYS A 202 -10.89 7.18 21.45
N ASP A 203 -12.08 7.30 22.05
CA ASP A 203 -12.29 6.90 23.44
C ASP A 203 -12.57 5.40 23.60
N ILE A 204 -13.02 4.70 22.54
CA ILE A 204 -13.13 3.23 22.53
C ILE A 204 -11.77 2.56 22.80
N VAL A 205 -10.67 3.17 22.35
CA VAL A 205 -9.33 2.55 22.38
C VAL A 205 -8.56 2.84 23.67
N ASP A 206 -8.82 3.98 24.33
CA ASP A 206 -7.88 4.56 25.31
C ASP A 206 -8.56 5.18 26.54
N ARG A 207 -9.76 4.71 26.93
CA ARG A 207 -10.46 5.20 28.14
C ARG A 207 -11.07 4.10 29.00
N ASN A 208 -11.21 4.43 30.28
CA ASN A 208 -12.00 3.68 31.25
C ASN A 208 -13.46 4.14 31.21
N LEU A 209 -14.40 3.19 31.28
CA LEU A 209 -15.84 3.44 31.32
C LEU A 209 -16.34 3.37 32.77
N SER A 210 -17.21 4.32 33.17
CA SER A 210 -17.86 4.30 34.48
C SER A 210 -18.81 3.11 34.60
N MET A 211 -18.71 2.36 35.69
CA MET A 211 -19.57 1.19 35.91
C MET A 211 -20.94 1.53 36.53
N GLU A 212 -21.13 2.75 37.03
CA GLU A 212 -22.36 3.14 37.75
C GLU A 212 -23.66 2.91 36.96
N PRO A 213 -23.79 3.30 35.68
CA PRO A 213 -25.07 3.11 34.98
C PRO A 213 -25.47 1.65 34.76
N PHE A 214 -24.55 0.69 34.88
CA PHE A 214 -24.90 -0.74 34.78
C PHE A 214 -25.76 -1.24 35.95
N ASP A 215 -25.69 -0.59 37.12
CA ASP A 215 -26.58 -0.91 38.26
C ASP A 215 -28.06 -0.57 37.95
N ARG A 216 -28.28 0.27 36.93
CA ARG A 216 -29.60 0.64 36.42
C ARG A 216 -30.00 -0.16 35.18
N ASN A 217 -29.39 -1.34 34.98
CA ASN A 217 -29.58 -2.22 33.82
C ASN A 217 -29.30 -1.56 32.45
N CYS A 218 -28.50 -0.49 32.41
CA CYS A 218 -28.13 0.14 31.15
C CYS A 218 -27.18 -0.75 30.33
N SER A 219 -27.25 -0.63 29.01
CA SER A 219 -26.37 -1.32 28.07
C SER A 219 -25.46 -0.31 27.36
N PHE A 220 -24.20 -0.69 27.15
CA PHE A 220 -23.23 0.11 26.37
C PHE A 220 -22.78 -0.68 25.14
N ARG A 221 -22.85 -0.05 23.96
CA ARG A 221 -22.45 -0.67 22.69
C ARG A 221 -21.56 0.27 21.88
N ALA A 222 -20.28 -0.06 21.81
CA ALA A 222 -19.37 0.57 20.86
C ALA A 222 -19.62 0.04 19.43
N MET A 223 -19.83 0.93 18.47
CA MET A 223 -20.01 0.61 17.06
C MET A 223 -18.89 1.24 16.23
N ASP A 224 -17.89 0.43 15.88
CA ASP A 224 -16.75 0.85 15.07
C ASP A 224 -16.97 0.53 13.57
N SER A 225 -17.06 1.57 12.74
CA SER A 225 -17.17 1.44 11.29
C SER A 225 -15.94 0.80 10.61
N SER A 226 -14.76 0.77 11.25
CA SER A 226 -13.60 0.03 10.74
C SER A 226 -13.73 -1.49 10.90
N TYR A 227 -14.62 -1.95 11.80
CA TYR A 227 -15.04 -3.36 11.90
C TYR A 227 -16.03 -3.77 10.79
N MET A 228 -16.42 -2.86 9.89
CA MET A 228 -17.29 -3.17 8.74
C MET A 228 -16.74 -4.25 7.80
N LYS A 229 -15.45 -4.60 7.89
CA LYS A 229 -14.87 -5.76 7.17
C LYS A 229 -15.50 -7.09 7.59
N ASN A 230 -16.08 -7.15 8.80
CA ASN A 230 -16.74 -8.34 9.35
C ASN A 230 -18.28 -8.27 9.23
N ILE A 231 -18.83 -7.19 8.67
CA ILE A 231 -20.26 -7.10 8.37
C ILE A 231 -20.48 -7.78 7.04
N SER A 232 -21.37 -8.79 7.04
CA SER A 232 -21.65 -9.57 5.84
C SER A 232 -22.32 -8.70 4.77
N ASP A 233 -21.91 -8.86 3.52
CA ASP A 233 -22.51 -8.17 2.39
C ASP A 233 -24.04 -8.39 2.28
N PRO A 234 -24.61 -9.57 2.61
CA PRO A 234 -26.06 -9.75 2.69
C PRO A 234 -26.76 -8.85 3.72
N LEU A 235 -26.13 -8.61 4.88
CA LEU A 235 -26.70 -7.71 5.89
C LEU A 235 -26.72 -6.27 5.38
N ILE A 236 -25.65 -5.84 4.70
CA ILE A 236 -25.58 -4.50 4.10
C ILE A 236 -26.63 -4.34 3.01
N ALA A 237 -26.82 -5.35 2.15
CA ALA A 237 -27.85 -5.32 1.12
C ALA A 237 -29.24 -5.12 1.73
N ARG A 238 -29.60 -5.92 2.75
CA ARG A 238 -30.88 -5.80 3.45
C ARG A 238 -31.09 -4.43 4.07
N LEU A 239 -30.07 -3.88 4.75
CA LEU A 239 -30.16 -2.56 5.36
C LEU A 239 -30.27 -1.45 4.32
N LEU A 240 -29.60 -1.58 3.18
CA LEU A 240 -29.75 -0.64 2.07
C LEU A 240 -31.16 -0.70 1.47
N ASP A 241 -31.76 -1.89 1.32
CA ASP A 241 -33.16 -2.04 0.89
C ASP A 241 -34.10 -1.31 1.86
N GLU A 242 -33.97 -1.57 3.17
CA GLU A 242 -34.79 -0.91 4.21
C GLU A 242 -34.62 0.62 4.22
N ILE A 243 -33.38 1.13 4.05
CA ILE A 243 -33.12 2.57 3.94
C ILE A 243 -33.81 3.15 2.71
N PHE A 244 -33.73 2.46 1.56
CA PHE A 244 -34.34 2.95 0.33
C PHE A 244 -35.87 2.89 0.37
N ASP A 245 -36.46 1.93 1.07
CA ASP A 245 -37.90 1.94 1.35
C ASP A 245 -38.31 3.19 2.15
N LEU A 246 -37.53 3.56 3.17
CA LEU A 246 -37.75 4.79 3.94
C LEU A 246 -37.53 6.06 3.11
N VAL A 247 -36.60 6.05 2.15
CA VAL A 247 -36.40 7.16 1.21
C VAL A 247 -37.58 7.28 0.24
N ASN A 248 -38.02 6.15 -0.34
CA ASN A 248 -39.11 6.11 -1.32
C ASN A 248 -40.46 6.48 -0.70
N THR A 249 -40.68 6.13 0.56
CA THR A 249 -41.86 6.53 1.35
C THR A 249 -41.76 7.95 1.92
N GLY A 250 -40.61 8.62 1.77
CA GLY A 250 -40.40 10.01 2.15
C GLY A 250 -40.09 10.23 3.64
N HIS A 251 -39.88 9.17 4.41
CA HIS A 251 -39.44 9.25 5.82
C HIS A 251 -37.99 9.73 5.94
N ILE A 252 -37.13 9.36 4.98
CA ILE A 252 -35.76 9.87 4.86
C ILE A 252 -35.68 10.81 3.67
N LYS A 253 -35.18 12.02 3.92
CA LYS A 253 -34.89 13.02 2.88
C LYS A 253 -33.38 13.17 2.73
N PRO A 254 -32.87 13.52 1.53
CA PRO A 254 -31.45 13.80 1.36
C PRO A 254 -30.97 14.89 2.32
N VAL A 255 -29.79 14.68 2.87
CA VAL A 255 -29.14 15.63 3.77
C VAL A 255 -28.93 16.97 3.07
N GLN A 256 -29.22 18.05 3.80
CA GLN A 256 -29.00 19.43 3.39
C GLN A 256 -28.32 20.20 4.52
N PRO A 257 -27.59 21.28 4.24
CA PRO A 257 -27.09 21.66 2.92
C PRO A 257 -26.00 20.69 2.42
N ILE A 258 -25.79 20.65 1.10
CA ILE A 258 -24.66 19.94 0.49
C ILE A 258 -23.61 20.97 0.07
N THR A 259 -22.46 20.98 0.74
CA THR A 259 -21.31 21.79 0.35
C THR A 259 -20.47 21.01 -0.65
N THR A 260 -20.44 21.47 -1.90
CA THR A 260 -19.72 20.79 -2.97
C THR A 260 -18.35 21.44 -3.19
N PHE A 261 -17.30 20.62 -3.21
CA PHE A 261 -15.96 20.99 -3.66
C PHE A 261 -15.66 20.26 -4.97
N ASN A 262 -14.80 20.87 -5.78
CA ASN A 262 -14.32 20.22 -6.99
C ASN A 262 -13.12 19.30 -6.67
N PHE A 263 -12.82 18.34 -7.54
CA PHE A 263 -11.74 17.36 -7.35
C PHE A 263 -10.34 18.00 -7.29
N ASP A 264 -10.16 19.22 -7.79
CA ASP A 264 -8.93 20.00 -7.61
C ASP A 264 -8.78 20.61 -6.19
N ASN A 265 -9.85 20.65 -5.41
CA ASN A 265 -9.92 21.33 -4.12
C ASN A 265 -10.25 20.40 -2.94
N ILE A 266 -9.84 19.13 -3.03
CA ILE A 266 -10.04 18.10 -1.99
C ILE A 266 -9.44 18.52 -0.64
N GLN A 267 -8.30 19.21 -0.65
CA GLN A 267 -7.64 19.68 0.57
C GLN A 267 -8.53 20.64 1.37
N SER A 268 -9.24 21.54 0.69
CA SER A 268 -10.18 22.46 1.35
C SER A 268 -11.41 21.74 1.89
N ALA A 269 -11.90 20.70 1.19
CA ALA A 269 -13.00 19.87 1.68
C ALA A 269 -12.63 19.18 3.01
N LEU A 270 -11.45 18.56 3.07
CA LEU A 270 -10.93 17.93 4.28
C LEU A 270 -10.68 18.96 5.40
N ALA A 271 -10.14 20.13 5.06
CA ALA A 271 -9.91 21.21 6.03
C ALA A 271 -11.22 21.75 6.63
N LEU A 272 -12.28 21.85 5.83
CA LEU A 272 -13.61 22.27 6.29
C LEU A 272 -14.19 21.27 7.29
N ILE A 273 -14.14 19.97 6.98
CA ILE A 273 -14.57 18.91 7.91
C ILE A 273 -13.76 18.98 9.20
N ARG A 274 -12.43 19.06 9.10
CA ARG A 274 -11.52 19.16 10.25
C ARG A 274 -11.87 20.33 11.18
N SER A 275 -12.33 21.45 10.61
CA SER A 275 -12.70 22.62 11.42
C SER A 275 -14.01 22.46 12.22
N GLY A 276 -14.81 21.42 11.95
CA GLY A 276 -16.12 21.20 12.60
C GLY A 276 -17.19 22.24 12.25
N ARG A 277 -16.91 23.15 11.31
CA ARG A 277 -17.79 24.28 10.95
C ARG A 277 -18.84 23.93 9.91
N HIS A 278 -18.75 22.77 9.25
CA HIS A 278 -19.74 22.35 8.27
C HIS A 278 -21.09 21.99 8.91
N VAL A 279 -22.14 22.14 8.12
CA VAL A 279 -23.50 21.66 8.37
C VAL A 279 -23.89 20.79 7.17
N GLY A 280 -24.61 19.71 7.42
CA GLY A 280 -24.99 18.78 6.36
C GLY A 280 -23.78 18.01 5.82
N LYS A 281 -23.66 17.89 4.51
CA LYS A 281 -22.71 16.99 3.86
C LYS A 281 -21.72 17.73 2.99
N VAL A 282 -20.44 17.36 3.11
CA VAL A 282 -19.40 17.79 2.17
C VAL A 282 -19.22 16.72 1.10
N VAL A 283 -19.27 17.14 -0.16
CA VAL A 283 -19.17 16.26 -1.34
C VAL A 283 -18.09 16.79 -2.27
N ILE A 284 -17.34 15.87 -2.88
CA ILE A 284 -16.43 16.18 -3.99
C ILE A 284 -17.12 15.79 -5.30
N SER A 285 -17.26 16.73 -6.23
CA SER A 285 -17.93 16.54 -7.52
C SER A 285 -17.43 17.57 -8.54
N ASP A 286 -17.32 17.18 -9.81
CA ASP A 286 -16.98 18.08 -10.92
C ASP A 286 -18.16 19.02 -11.32
N GLY A 287 -19.37 18.77 -10.80
CA GLY A 287 -20.55 19.57 -11.13
C GLY A 287 -20.86 19.58 -12.63
N GLU A 288 -21.00 20.77 -13.22
CA GLU A 288 -21.16 20.97 -14.67
C GLU A 288 -19.83 21.19 -15.42
N SER A 289 -18.69 21.17 -14.71
CA SER A 289 -17.39 21.42 -15.33
C SER A 289 -16.94 20.18 -16.12
N PRO A 290 -16.72 20.28 -17.44
CA PRO A 290 -16.54 19.09 -18.28
C PRO A 290 -15.15 18.44 -18.14
N CYS A 291 -14.17 19.13 -17.55
CA CYS A 291 -12.80 18.64 -17.45
C CYS A 291 -12.05 19.34 -16.31
N VAL A 292 -11.69 18.58 -15.26
CA VAL A 292 -10.91 19.08 -14.12
C VAL A 292 -9.57 18.36 -14.08
N LEU A 293 -8.51 19.14 -13.96
CA LEU A 293 -7.14 18.67 -14.04
C LEU A 293 -6.62 18.44 -12.62
N VAL A 294 -6.46 17.18 -12.23
CA VAL A 294 -6.02 16.83 -10.88
C VAL A 294 -4.71 16.06 -10.87
N PRO A 295 -3.83 16.27 -9.88
CA PRO A 295 -2.67 15.43 -9.68
C PRO A 295 -3.13 14.02 -9.29
N ILE A 296 -2.92 13.05 -10.18
CA ILE A 296 -3.23 11.65 -9.90
C ILE A 296 -2.03 10.93 -9.28
N ARG A 297 -2.30 10.00 -8.35
CA ARG A 297 -1.34 8.99 -7.91
C ARG A 297 -1.67 7.68 -8.64
N PRO A 298 -0.84 7.22 -9.59
CA PRO A 298 -1.08 5.95 -10.26
C PRO A 298 -1.17 4.82 -9.23
N ALA A 299 -2.12 3.91 -9.44
CA ALA A 299 -2.20 2.69 -8.64
C ALA A 299 -0.86 1.95 -8.74
N PRO A 300 -0.27 1.50 -7.61
CA PRO A 300 0.96 0.73 -7.66
C PRO A 300 0.70 -0.58 -8.41
N SER A 301 1.51 -0.87 -9.43
CA SER A 301 1.51 -2.16 -10.10
C SER A 301 1.77 -3.26 -9.07
N LYS A 302 1.00 -4.34 -9.13
CA LYS A 302 1.22 -5.54 -8.32
C LYS A 302 2.00 -6.55 -9.14
N VAL A 303 2.91 -7.27 -8.50
CA VAL A 303 3.54 -8.44 -9.12
C VAL A 303 2.50 -9.55 -9.17
N ALA A 304 2.37 -10.19 -10.33
CA ALA A 304 1.58 -11.41 -10.49
C ALA A 304 2.47 -12.40 -11.25
N LEU A 305 2.94 -13.42 -10.53
CA LEU A 305 3.72 -14.50 -11.11
C LEU A 305 2.77 -15.52 -11.75
N ARG A 306 3.18 -16.04 -12.89
CA ARG A 306 2.48 -17.06 -13.64
C ARG A 306 2.41 -18.36 -12.85
N SER A 307 1.24 -18.99 -12.88
CA SER A 307 1.01 -20.28 -12.24
C SER A 307 1.43 -21.47 -13.11
N ASP A 308 1.64 -21.24 -14.41
CA ASP A 308 2.04 -22.24 -15.42
C ASP A 308 3.56 -22.21 -15.73
N ALA A 309 4.37 -21.66 -14.82
CA ALA A 309 5.82 -21.56 -14.96
C ALA A 309 6.56 -21.96 -13.67
N SER A 310 7.84 -22.30 -13.81
CA SER A 310 8.77 -22.53 -12.72
C SER A 310 9.64 -21.30 -12.50
N TYR A 311 10.12 -21.11 -11.27
CA TYR A 311 11.05 -20.05 -10.91
C TYR A 311 12.28 -20.61 -10.22
N LEU A 312 13.47 -20.09 -10.53
CA LEU A 312 14.72 -20.59 -9.98
C LEU A 312 15.27 -19.67 -8.89
N ILE A 313 15.50 -20.21 -7.70
CA ILE A 313 16.23 -19.54 -6.63
C ILE A 313 17.58 -20.24 -6.46
N VAL A 314 18.66 -19.49 -6.58
CA VAL A 314 20.02 -19.99 -6.34
C VAL A 314 20.48 -19.54 -4.97
N SER A 315 20.20 -20.37 -3.97
CA SER A 315 20.74 -20.31 -2.59
C SER A 315 20.09 -21.46 -1.80
N GLY A 316 20.47 -21.62 -0.53
CA GLY A 316 19.62 -22.36 0.41
C GLY A 316 18.35 -21.58 0.76
N LEU A 317 17.36 -22.26 1.35
CA LEU A 317 16.16 -21.58 1.89
C LEU A 317 16.34 -21.10 3.34
N LYS A 318 17.54 -21.24 3.91
CA LYS A 318 17.89 -20.63 5.19
C LYS A 318 17.99 -19.12 5.03
N GLY A 319 17.28 -18.37 5.87
CA GLY A 319 17.33 -16.92 5.93
C GLY A 319 16.72 -16.22 4.71
N LEU A 320 17.53 -15.41 4.01
CA LEU A 320 17.06 -14.40 3.06
C LEU A 320 16.23 -14.99 1.90
N CYS A 321 16.77 -15.99 1.21
CA CYS A 321 16.14 -16.57 0.03
C CYS A 321 14.89 -17.41 0.39
N GLY A 322 14.78 -17.91 1.62
CA GLY A 322 13.56 -18.55 2.08
C GLY A 322 12.39 -17.57 2.17
N ASN A 323 12.64 -16.37 2.69
CA ASN A 323 11.66 -15.29 2.71
C ASN A 323 11.24 -14.83 1.31
N LEU A 324 12.18 -14.79 0.36
CA LEU A 324 11.87 -14.50 -1.03
C LEU A 324 11.02 -15.59 -1.68
N ALA A 325 11.29 -16.86 -1.41
CA ALA A 325 10.48 -17.98 -1.91
C ALA A 325 9.02 -17.88 -1.46
N ILE A 326 8.80 -17.59 -0.17
CA ILE A 326 7.45 -17.38 0.39
C ILE A 326 6.74 -16.21 -0.30
N GLN A 327 7.45 -15.09 -0.54
CA GLN A 327 6.88 -13.97 -1.26
C GLN A 327 6.50 -14.32 -2.70
N MET A 328 7.35 -15.07 -3.41
CA MET A 328 7.05 -15.52 -4.78
C MET A 328 5.83 -16.44 -4.82
N ALA A 329 5.69 -17.36 -3.86
CA ALA A 329 4.50 -18.20 -3.71
C ALA A 329 3.24 -17.36 -3.48
N ARG A 330 3.31 -16.33 -2.62
CA ARG A 330 2.22 -15.37 -2.40
C ARG A 330 1.83 -14.59 -3.65
N GLN A 331 2.80 -14.27 -4.52
CA GLN A 331 2.55 -13.56 -5.77
C GLN A 331 2.05 -14.45 -6.92
N GLY A 332 1.84 -15.75 -6.68
CA GLY A 332 1.21 -16.65 -7.65
C GLY A 332 2.10 -17.75 -8.19
N ALA A 333 3.38 -17.81 -7.82
CA ALA A 333 4.24 -18.93 -8.20
C ALA A 333 3.63 -20.25 -7.71
N ARG A 334 3.64 -21.28 -8.56
CA ARG A 334 3.19 -22.63 -8.21
C ARG A 334 4.32 -23.65 -8.18
N GLN A 335 5.46 -23.33 -8.79
CA GLN A 335 6.65 -24.15 -8.72
C GLN A 335 7.89 -23.26 -8.56
N ILE A 336 8.71 -23.54 -7.54
CA ILE A 336 10.00 -22.90 -7.32
C ILE A 336 11.06 -23.99 -7.23
N THR A 337 12.02 -23.96 -8.16
CA THR A 337 13.21 -24.80 -8.10
C THR A 337 14.29 -24.10 -7.29
N VAL A 338 14.86 -24.81 -6.32
CA VAL A 338 15.92 -24.28 -5.47
C VAL A 338 17.23 -24.99 -5.75
N CYS A 339 18.20 -24.24 -6.27
CA CYS A 339 19.54 -24.72 -6.56
C CYS A 339 20.48 -24.44 -5.37
N SER A 340 20.89 -25.48 -4.65
CA SER A 340 21.80 -25.35 -3.52
C SER A 340 22.76 -26.54 -3.42
N ARG A 341 23.96 -26.33 -2.88
CA ARG A 341 24.96 -27.40 -2.71
C ARG A 341 24.60 -28.35 -1.55
N SER A 342 24.08 -27.78 -0.47
CA SER A 342 23.78 -28.52 0.77
C SER A 342 22.44 -29.25 0.71
N GLY A 343 21.55 -28.87 -0.21
CA GLY A 343 20.18 -29.37 -0.27
C GLY A 343 19.23 -28.62 0.68
N LEU A 344 18.05 -29.18 0.91
CA LEU A 344 16.97 -28.58 1.71
C LEU A 344 16.60 -29.38 2.98
N SER A 345 17.40 -30.36 3.38
CA SER A 345 17.05 -31.31 4.44
C SER A 345 17.01 -30.74 5.86
N ASP A 346 17.40 -29.48 6.06
CA ASP A 346 17.40 -28.83 7.38
C ASP A 346 16.03 -28.26 7.78
N ASP A 347 15.79 -28.16 9.09
CA ASP A 347 14.50 -27.72 9.64
C ASP A 347 14.05 -26.33 9.17
N ALA A 348 14.98 -25.38 8.98
CA ALA A 348 14.64 -24.02 8.55
C ALA A 348 14.18 -23.99 7.09
N SER A 349 14.87 -24.74 6.22
CA SER A 349 14.45 -24.96 4.83
C SER A 349 13.12 -25.69 4.76
N GLN A 350 12.91 -26.75 5.57
CA GLN A 350 11.65 -27.51 5.58
C GLN A 350 10.45 -26.67 6.04
N LYS A 351 10.63 -25.79 7.05
CA LYS A 351 9.60 -24.80 7.43
C LYS A 351 9.24 -23.87 6.26
N THR A 352 10.24 -23.40 5.52
CA THR A 352 10.01 -22.57 4.33
C THR A 352 9.25 -23.33 3.24
N VAL A 353 9.59 -24.61 3.01
CA VAL A 353 8.88 -25.48 2.06
C VAL A 353 7.41 -25.64 2.46
N ALA A 354 7.13 -25.89 3.74
CA ALA A 354 5.77 -26.00 4.26
C ALA A 354 4.97 -24.68 4.08
N ASN A 355 5.60 -23.52 4.36
CA ASN A 355 4.99 -22.22 4.14
C ASN A 355 4.66 -21.96 2.67
N CYS A 356 5.56 -22.33 1.74
CA CYS A 356 5.30 -22.21 0.30
C CYS A 356 4.15 -23.14 -0.14
N SER A 357 4.13 -24.36 0.39
CA SER A 357 3.07 -25.35 0.12
C SER A 357 1.69 -24.85 0.59
N ALA A 358 1.63 -24.12 1.72
CA ALA A 358 0.39 -23.51 2.20
C ALA A 358 -0.18 -22.44 1.24
N TYR A 359 0.66 -21.84 0.39
CA TYR A 359 0.24 -20.96 -0.71
C TYR A 359 0.03 -21.70 -2.05
N GLY A 360 0.08 -23.04 -2.04
CA GLY A 360 -0.06 -23.89 -3.23
C GLY A 360 1.16 -23.88 -4.13
N CYS A 361 2.36 -23.64 -3.59
CA CYS A 361 3.61 -23.63 -4.35
C CYS A 361 4.51 -24.80 -3.97
N ASP A 362 4.83 -25.63 -4.97
CA ASP A 362 5.74 -26.77 -4.82
C ASP A 362 7.19 -26.32 -4.90
N ILE A 363 8.01 -26.78 -3.95
CA ILE A 363 9.46 -26.57 -3.97
C ILE A 363 10.15 -27.79 -4.56
N VAL A 364 10.91 -27.59 -5.64
CA VAL A 364 11.72 -28.64 -6.29
C VAL A 364 13.18 -28.46 -5.88
N GLU A 365 13.73 -29.44 -5.17
CA GLU A 365 15.15 -29.43 -4.78
C GLU A 365 16.04 -29.79 -5.97
N ALA A 366 16.96 -28.89 -6.31
CA ALA A 366 18.03 -29.11 -7.28
C ALA A 366 19.39 -29.05 -6.57
N LYS A 367 19.81 -30.18 -5.99
CA LYS A 367 21.08 -30.26 -5.27
C LYS A 367 22.27 -30.28 -6.22
N GLY A 368 23.04 -29.19 -6.28
CA GLY A 368 24.21 -29.06 -7.15
C GLY A 368 24.87 -27.68 -7.14
N ASP A 369 25.83 -27.48 -8.02
CA ASP A 369 26.56 -26.22 -8.18
C ASP A 369 26.00 -25.40 -9.35
N VAL A 370 25.66 -24.14 -9.10
CA VAL A 370 25.15 -23.21 -10.11
C VAL A 370 26.21 -22.88 -11.17
N ALA A 371 27.50 -22.95 -10.85
CA ALA A 371 28.56 -22.70 -11.83
C ALA A 371 28.73 -23.86 -12.83
N ASP A 372 28.16 -25.04 -12.54
CA ASP A 372 28.16 -26.17 -13.46
C ASP A 372 27.02 -26.02 -14.48
N MET A 373 27.37 -25.57 -15.69
CA MET A 373 26.43 -25.43 -16.81
C MET A 373 25.76 -26.75 -17.20
N ALA A 374 26.46 -27.89 -17.10
CA ALA A 374 25.88 -29.18 -17.45
C ALA A 374 24.81 -29.59 -16.43
N PHE A 375 25.03 -29.28 -15.14
CA PHE A 375 24.03 -29.43 -14.10
C PHE A 375 22.81 -28.52 -14.34
N LEU A 376 23.01 -27.22 -14.58
CA LEU A 376 21.90 -26.29 -14.83
C LEU A 376 21.06 -26.66 -16.06
N ARG A 377 21.68 -27.17 -17.14
CA ARG A 377 20.96 -27.70 -18.30
C ARG A 377 20.09 -28.90 -17.92
N LYS A 378 20.61 -29.85 -17.12
CA LYS A 378 19.83 -30.99 -16.63
C LYS A 378 18.66 -30.54 -15.74
N CYS A 379 18.86 -29.53 -14.90
CA CYS A 379 17.79 -28.95 -14.09
C CYS A 379 16.70 -28.32 -14.95
N SER A 380 17.07 -27.66 -16.05
CA SER A 380 16.11 -27.04 -16.97
C SER A 380 15.32 -28.07 -17.76
N VAL A 381 15.94 -29.18 -18.18
CA VAL A 381 15.29 -30.25 -18.96
C VAL A 381 14.40 -31.17 -18.11
N ARG A 382 14.72 -31.36 -16.82
CA ARG A 382 13.94 -32.21 -15.90
C ARG A 382 12.67 -31.54 -15.35
N GLN A 383 12.51 -30.24 -15.54
CA GLN A 383 11.32 -29.54 -15.08
C GLN A 383 10.17 -29.74 -16.06
N LEU A 384 8.98 -29.99 -15.53
CA LEU A 384 7.74 -30.05 -16.30
C LEU A 384 7.32 -28.66 -16.81
N LEU A 385 7.82 -27.60 -16.17
CA LEU A 385 7.51 -26.21 -16.46
C LEU A 385 8.78 -25.44 -16.84
N GLN A 386 8.63 -24.49 -17.76
CA GLN A 386 9.74 -23.61 -18.14
C GLN A 386 10.11 -22.65 -17.00
N ILE A 387 11.40 -22.37 -16.84
CA ILE A 387 11.89 -21.35 -15.90
C ILE A 387 11.58 -19.96 -16.46
N ALA A 388 10.66 -19.23 -15.83
CA ALA A 388 10.27 -17.87 -16.23
C ALA A 388 11.07 -16.77 -15.51
N GLY A 389 11.65 -17.05 -14.34
CA GLY A 389 12.42 -16.05 -13.60
C GLY A 389 13.48 -16.63 -12.69
N VAL A 390 14.51 -15.83 -12.43
CA VAL A 390 15.68 -16.23 -11.64
C VAL A 390 15.94 -15.24 -10.51
N VAL A 391 16.17 -15.76 -9.31
CA VAL A 391 16.75 -15.05 -8.16
C VAL A 391 18.12 -15.64 -7.86
N GLN A 392 19.18 -14.90 -8.18
CA GLN A 392 20.56 -15.27 -7.87
C GLN A 392 20.92 -14.74 -6.48
N GLY A 393 20.90 -15.62 -5.47
CA GLY A 393 21.20 -15.33 -4.07
C GLY A 393 22.45 -16.04 -3.55
N ALA A 394 23.29 -16.62 -4.41
CA ALA A 394 24.50 -17.32 -4.00
C ALA A 394 25.44 -16.38 -3.26
N MET A 395 25.89 -16.80 -2.08
CA MET A 395 26.80 -16.02 -1.24
C MET A 395 27.82 -16.94 -0.58
N ILE A 396 29.08 -16.52 -0.63
CA ILE A 396 30.17 -17.07 0.17
C ILE A 396 30.92 -15.88 0.75
N LEU A 397 31.02 -15.82 2.07
CA LEU A 397 31.78 -14.79 2.78
C LEU A 397 33.18 -15.30 3.07
N GLY A 398 34.14 -14.37 3.07
CA GLY A 398 35.56 -14.64 3.27
C GLY A 398 36.25 -13.37 3.72
N ASP A 399 35.74 -12.78 4.81
CA ASP A 399 36.19 -11.49 5.33
C ASP A 399 37.66 -11.60 5.76
N LYS A 400 38.52 -10.82 5.10
CA LYS A 400 39.95 -10.79 5.35
C LYS A 400 40.55 -9.47 4.86
N SER A 401 41.57 -8.97 5.55
CA SER A 401 42.33 -7.81 5.05
C SER A 401 42.95 -8.14 3.70
N TYR A 402 42.94 -7.19 2.77
CA TYR A 402 43.44 -7.38 1.41
C TYR A 402 44.91 -7.80 1.39
N GLU A 403 45.74 -7.25 2.29
CA GLU A 403 47.18 -7.50 2.36
C GLU A 403 47.54 -8.97 2.66
N VAL A 404 46.66 -9.68 3.37
CA VAL A 404 46.87 -11.09 3.76
C VAL A 404 45.90 -12.05 3.07
N MET A 405 45.09 -11.54 2.15
CA MET A 405 44.12 -12.34 1.39
C MET A 405 44.84 -13.10 0.29
N THR A 406 44.73 -14.42 0.33
CA THR A 406 45.25 -15.28 -0.72
C THR A 406 44.39 -15.18 -1.97
N LEU A 407 44.96 -15.52 -3.13
CA LEU A 407 44.22 -15.55 -4.39
C LEU A 407 43.04 -16.54 -4.37
N ASP A 408 43.20 -17.67 -3.67
CA ASP A 408 42.14 -18.68 -3.56
C ASP A 408 40.98 -18.21 -2.68
N GLU A 409 41.26 -17.54 -1.57
CA GLU A 409 40.23 -16.90 -0.72
C GLU A 409 39.49 -15.79 -1.49
N TYR A 410 40.20 -15.03 -2.31
CA TYR A 410 39.60 -14.02 -3.18
C TYR A 410 38.64 -14.69 -4.18
N ARG A 411 39.13 -15.66 -4.96
CA ARG A 411 38.35 -16.38 -5.97
C ARG A 411 37.14 -17.12 -5.39
N THR A 412 37.29 -17.69 -4.19
CA THR A 412 36.21 -18.45 -3.52
C THR A 412 34.99 -17.58 -3.24
N ALA A 413 35.18 -16.35 -2.75
CA ALA A 413 34.06 -15.43 -2.48
C ALA A 413 33.37 -14.95 -3.78
N LEU A 414 34.13 -14.80 -4.87
CA LEU A 414 33.59 -14.42 -6.17
C LEU A 414 32.83 -15.57 -6.85
N TYR A 415 33.23 -16.82 -6.62
CA TYR A 415 32.82 -17.97 -7.43
C TYR A 415 31.30 -18.06 -7.65
N GLY A 416 30.50 -18.03 -6.58
CA GLY A 416 29.05 -18.17 -6.68
C GLY A 416 28.36 -17.02 -7.43
N LYS A 417 28.81 -15.77 -7.19
CA LYS A 417 28.22 -14.57 -7.81
C LYS A 417 28.73 -14.33 -9.23
N PHE A 418 29.98 -14.68 -9.52
CA PHE A 418 30.57 -14.49 -10.84
C PHE A 418 30.24 -15.66 -11.75
N HIS A 419 30.83 -16.84 -11.48
CA HIS A 419 30.68 -18.02 -12.35
C HIS A 419 29.24 -18.53 -12.36
N GLY A 420 28.57 -18.51 -11.21
CA GLY A 420 27.15 -18.89 -11.14
C GLY A 420 26.25 -17.99 -12.00
N THR A 421 26.41 -16.66 -11.90
CA THR A 421 25.63 -15.72 -12.72
C THR A 421 25.93 -15.87 -14.21
N TRP A 422 27.20 -16.10 -14.56
CA TRP A 422 27.60 -16.33 -15.95
C TRP A 422 27.00 -17.61 -16.51
N ALA A 423 26.99 -18.71 -15.74
CA ALA A 423 26.36 -19.96 -16.13
C ALA A 423 24.83 -19.79 -16.30
N LEU A 424 24.16 -19.13 -15.35
CA LEU A 424 22.73 -18.81 -15.44
C LEU A 424 22.41 -17.97 -16.70
N HIS A 425 23.26 -17.00 -17.03
CA HIS A 425 23.11 -16.19 -18.24
C HIS A 425 23.09 -17.03 -19.51
N HIS A 426 24.09 -17.88 -19.69
CA HIS A 426 24.22 -18.71 -20.90
C HIS A 426 23.08 -19.72 -20.99
N VAL A 427 22.78 -20.45 -19.90
CA VAL A 427 21.68 -21.42 -19.89
C VAL A 427 20.32 -20.74 -20.10
N SER A 428 20.12 -19.52 -19.59
CA SER A 428 18.88 -18.77 -19.85
C SER A 428 18.71 -18.36 -21.32
N MET A 429 19.80 -18.19 -22.06
CA MET A 429 19.74 -17.84 -23.49
C MET A 429 19.48 -19.04 -24.39
N GLU A 430 19.70 -20.26 -23.89
CA GLU A 430 19.40 -21.50 -24.59
C GLU A 430 17.88 -21.82 -24.59
N GLN A 431 17.10 -21.13 -23.76
CA GLN A 431 15.65 -21.32 -23.67
C GLN A 431 14.90 -20.66 -24.83
N GLN A 432 13.75 -21.24 -25.19
CA GLN A 432 12.90 -20.71 -26.27
C GLN A 432 12.21 -19.40 -25.91
N GLN A 433 11.79 -19.23 -24.64
CA GLN A 433 11.22 -17.97 -24.16
C GLN A 433 12.24 -17.24 -23.27
N PRO A 434 12.36 -15.91 -23.40
CA PRO A 434 13.21 -15.12 -22.52
C PRO A 434 12.64 -15.09 -21.09
N LEU A 435 13.52 -14.94 -20.11
CA LEU A 435 13.13 -14.74 -18.72
C LEU A 435 12.32 -13.45 -18.54
N GLU A 436 11.30 -13.52 -17.70
CA GLU A 436 10.46 -12.39 -17.27
C GLU A 436 11.21 -11.50 -16.27
N PHE A 437 12.10 -12.09 -15.46
CA PHE A 437 13.01 -11.35 -14.58
C PHE A 437 14.29 -12.15 -14.29
N PHE A 438 15.37 -11.42 -14.00
CA PHE A 438 16.65 -11.93 -13.54
C PHE A 438 17.17 -11.02 -12.41
N THR A 439 16.78 -11.33 -11.19
CA THR A 439 17.14 -10.54 -10.00
C THR A 439 18.40 -11.11 -9.36
N MET A 440 19.40 -10.27 -9.14
CA MET A 440 20.65 -10.63 -8.47
C MET A 440 20.75 -9.92 -7.14
N LEU A 441 21.01 -10.68 -6.09
CA LEU A 441 21.22 -10.12 -4.75
C LEU A 441 22.67 -9.71 -4.62
N SER A 442 22.90 -8.40 -4.68
CA SER A 442 24.17 -7.71 -4.46
C SER A 442 24.21 -7.09 -3.06
N SER A 443 25.16 -6.22 -2.79
CA SER A 443 25.37 -5.57 -1.49
C SER A 443 25.84 -4.13 -1.68
N ILE A 444 25.47 -3.27 -0.73
CA ILE A 444 25.99 -1.88 -0.65
C ILE A 444 27.53 -1.84 -0.58
N SER A 445 28.18 -2.91 -0.12
CA SER A 445 29.65 -3.04 -0.14
C SER A 445 30.24 -3.03 -1.55
N GLY A 446 29.47 -3.38 -2.59
CA GLY A 446 29.89 -3.25 -3.99
C GLY A 446 29.85 -1.82 -4.53
N ILE A 447 29.34 -0.87 -3.72
CA ILE A 447 29.24 0.55 -4.04
C ILE A 447 30.19 1.34 -3.15
N GLY A 448 29.96 1.34 -1.83
CA GLY A 448 30.74 2.14 -0.87
C GLY A 448 31.97 1.41 -0.29
N GLY A 449 32.20 0.16 -0.69
CA GLY A 449 33.26 -0.67 -0.10
C GLY A 449 32.99 -1.07 1.35
N LYS A 450 33.72 -2.07 1.85
CA LYS A 450 33.82 -2.36 3.28
C LYS A 450 35.21 -2.89 3.60
N LYS A 451 35.83 -2.36 4.66
CA LYS A 451 37.16 -2.83 5.12
C LYS A 451 37.08 -4.32 5.43
N GLY A 452 38.05 -5.09 4.93
CA GLY A 452 38.10 -6.54 5.10
C GLY A 452 37.18 -7.34 4.15
N GLN A 453 36.48 -6.70 3.21
CA GLN A 453 35.55 -7.37 2.29
C GLN A 453 35.88 -7.08 0.82
N SER A 454 37.15 -6.91 0.45
CA SER A 454 37.57 -6.58 -0.92
C SER A 454 37.12 -7.62 -1.96
N ASN A 455 37.19 -8.91 -1.63
CA ASN A 455 36.68 -10.01 -2.44
C ASN A 455 35.15 -9.97 -2.61
N TYR A 456 34.42 -9.77 -1.52
CA TYR A 456 32.96 -9.68 -1.54
C TYR A 456 32.48 -8.43 -2.29
N SER A 457 33.09 -7.27 -2.05
CA SER A 457 32.83 -6.03 -2.79
C SER A 457 33.02 -6.25 -4.29
N ALA A 458 34.13 -6.84 -4.72
CA ALA A 458 34.39 -7.13 -6.13
C ALA A 458 33.31 -8.02 -6.77
N ALA A 459 32.87 -9.07 -6.07
CA ALA A 459 31.79 -9.95 -6.53
C ALA A 459 30.46 -9.20 -6.72
N ASN A 460 30.14 -8.26 -5.82
CA ASN A 460 28.93 -7.44 -5.88
C ASN A 460 29.01 -6.34 -6.96
N THR A 461 30.17 -5.71 -7.13
CA THR A 461 30.43 -4.76 -8.23
C THR A 461 30.27 -5.44 -9.59
N PHE A 462 30.71 -6.70 -9.73
CA PHE A 462 30.44 -7.50 -10.92
C PHE A 462 28.94 -7.65 -11.19
N LEU A 463 28.12 -8.02 -10.19
CA LEU A 463 26.66 -8.16 -10.38
C LEU A 463 26.00 -6.85 -10.84
N ASN A 464 26.47 -5.72 -10.29
CA ASN A 464 25.99 -4.39 -10.68
C ASN A 464 26.30 -4.08 -12.15
N ALA A 465 27.54 -4.30 -12.58
CA ALA A 465 27.94 -4.12 -13.97
C ALA A 465 27.26 -5.14 -14.90
N PHE A 466 27.10 -6.38 -14.45
CA PHE A 466 26.47 -7.45 -15.21
C PHE A 466 24.99 -7.17 -15.49
N ALA A 467 24.27 -6.56 -14.54
CA ALA A 467 22.88 -6.15 -14.77
C ALA A 467 22.77 -5.14 -15.93
N ALA A 468 23.66 -4.14 -15.96
CA ALA A 468 23.69 -3.16 -17.04
C ALA A 468 24.08 -3.79 -18.39
N TYR A 469 25.08 -4.68 -18.38
CA TYR A 469 25.47 -5.47 -19.55
C TYR A 469 24.32 -6.31 -20.09
N ARG A 470 23.61 -7.06 -19.24
CA ARG A 470 22.49 -7.90 -19.67
C ARG A 470 21.32 -7.07 -20.20
N GLN A 471 21.05 -5.90 -19.61
CA GLN A 471 20.07 -4.96 -20.14
C GLN A 471 20.46 -4.36 -21.49
N SER A 472 21.76 -4.12 -21.75
CA SER A 472 22.20 -3.62 -23.07
C SER A 472 22.00 -4.63 -24.20
N LEU A 473 21.89 -5.93 -23.86
CA LEU A 473 21.46 -7.00 -24.77
C LEU A 473 19.92 -7.09 -24.92
N GLY A 474 19.16 -6.18 -24.32
CA GLY A 474 17.69 -6.23 -24.30
C GLY A 474 17.11 -7.30 -23.37
N LEU A 475 17.93 -7.94 -22.54
CA LEU A 475 17.52 -9.00 -21.62
C LEU A 475 17.17 -8.43 -20.23
N ARG A 476 16.27 -9.12 -19.53
CA ARG A 476 15.87 -8.73 -18.16
C ARG A 476 17.03 -8.98 -17.20
N ALA A 477 17.31 -7.98 -16.36
CA ALA A 477 18.25 -8.06 -15.25
C ALA A 477 18.03 -6.92 -14.25
N ASN A 478 18.22 -7.17 -12.95
CA ASN A 478 18.32 -6.11 -11.94
C ASN A 478 19.21 -6.56 -10.79
N SER A 479 20.16 -5.73 -10.39
CA SER A 479 21.02 -5.97 -9.24
C SER A 479 20.53 -5.19 -8.02
N VAL A 480 20.22 -5.91 -6.93
CA VAL A 480 19.70 -5.35 -5.69
C VAL A 480 20.83 -5.27 -4.67
N ASN A 481 21.31 -4.06 -4.37
CA ASN A 481 22.40 -3.81 -3.44
C ASN A 481 21.87 -3.73 -2.02
N LEU A 482 21.70 -4.90 -1.38
CA LEU A 482 21.12 -4.97 -0.05
C LEU A 482 22.00 -4.26 0.97
N GLY A 483 21.36 -3.48 1.84
CA GLY A 483 21.95 -2.88 3.03
C GLY A 483 22.06 -3.88 4.19
N LEU A 484 22.27 -3.37 5.40
CA LEU A 484 22.26 -4.18 6.62
C LEU A 484 20.84 -4.76 6.84
N ILE A 485 20.72 -6.09 6.94
CA ILE A 485 19.48 -6.77 7.28
C ILE A 485 19.64 -7.34 8.69
N GLU A 486 18.85 -6.85 9.65
CA GLU A 486 19.06 -7.15 11.08
C GLU A 486 18.43 -8.47 11.52
N ASP A 487 17.25 -8.79 11.01
CA ASP A 487 16.37 -9.84 11.53
C ASP A 487 16.45 -11.17 10.75
N VAL A 488 17.10 -11.19 9.57
CA VAL A 488 17.16 -12.38 8.71
C VAL A 488 18.55 -12.57 8.08
N GLY A 489 19.04 -13.81 8.10
CA GLY A 489 20.25 -14.23 7.40
C GLY A 489 21.51 -14.20 8.27
N TYR A 490 22.67 -14.10 7.64
CA TYR A 490 23.98 -14.30 8.27
C TYR A 490 24.23 -13.41 9.50
N ILE A 491 23.68 -12.19 9.52
CA ILE A 491 23.90 -11.21 10.61
C ILE A 491 23.09 -11.57 11.86
N ALA A 492 21.86 -12.08 11.69
CA ALA A 492 21.04 -12.57 12.79
C ALA A 492 21.65 -13.83 13.44
N GLU A 493 22.33 -14.68 12.65
CA GLU A 493 22.99 -15.90 13.13
C GLU A 493 24.29 -15.63 13.92
N GLN A 494 24.97 -14.49 13.70
CA GLN A 494 26.25 -14.16 14.36
C GLN A 494 26.16 -13.06 15.45
N GLY A 495 24.95 -12.64 15.83
CA GLY A 495 24.76 -11.79 17.02
C GLY A 495 25.05 -10.29 16.84
N GLY A 496 24.59 -9.69 15.74
CA GLY A 496 24.41 -8.23 15.61
C GLY A 496 25.68 -7.40 15.35
N MET A 497 25.80 -6.82 14.15
CA MET A 497 26.87 -5.87 13.77
C MET A 497 26.42 -4.40 13.93
N HIS A 498 25.86 -4.02 15.08
CA HIS A 498 25.34 -2.65 15.29
C HIS A 498 26.43 -1.56 15.33
N SER A 499 27.69 -1.91 15.59
CA SER A 499 28.75 -0.93 15.89
C SER A 499 29.51 -0.34 14.69
N HIS A 500 29.16 -0.71 13.45
CA HIS A 500 30.01 -0.42 12.27
C HIS A 500 29.34 0.39 11.15
N PHE A 501 28.06 0.74 11.26
CA PHE A 501 27.34 1.56 10.27
C PHE A 501 26.70 2.79 10.92
N ASP A 502 26.85 3.95 10.28
CA ASP A 502 26.08 5.13 10.66
C ASP A 502 24.63 4.94 10.20
N GLU A 503 23.74 4.66 11.15
CA GLU A 503 22.29 4.45 10.92
C GLU A 503 21.61 5.65 10.24
N ARG A 504 22.19 6.85 10.30
CA ARG A 504 21.67 8.04 9.59
C ARG A 504 21.88 7.93 8.08
N VAL A 505 22.92 7.22 7.66
CA VAL A 505 23.28 6.99 6.25
C VAL A 505 22.73 5.65 5.76
N TRP A 506 22.78 4.62 6.60
CA TRP A 506 22.38 3.25 6.27
C TRP A 506 21.37 2.72 7.30
N PRO A 507 20.10 3.14 7.23
CA PRO A 507 19.07 2.58 8.09
C PRO A 507 18.96 1.05 7.90
N PRO A 508 18.77 0.29 8.98
CA PRO A 508 18.59 -1.15 8.90
C PRO A 508 17.35 -1.52 8.08
N LEU A 509 17.43 -2.65 7.39
CA LEU A 509 16.33 -3.27 6.68
C LEU A 509 15.80 -4.46 7.49
N TYR A 510 14.48 -4.63 7.47
CA TYR A 510 13.80 -5.75 8.11
C TYR A 510 13.24 -6.73 7.08
N GLU A 511 12.79 -7.90 7.53
CA GLU A 511 12.22 -8.98 6.72
C GLU A 511 11.09 -8.47 5.81
N GLY A 512 10.22 -7.62 6.35
CA GLY A 512 9.11 -7.03 5.60
C GLY A 512 9.58 -6.19 4.40
N ASN A 513 10.71 -5.49 4.52
CA ASN A 513 11.29 -4.71 3.45
C ASN A 513 11.79 -5.60 2.30
N LEU A 514 12.37 -6.75 2.63
CA LEU A 514 12.94 -7.66 1.64
C LEU A 514 11.90 -8.14 0.62
N ARG A 515 10.69 -8.46 1.09
CA ARG A 515 9.57 -8.89 0.24
C ARG A 515 9.17 -7.80 -0.75
N GLN A 516 9.06 -6.57 -0.28
CA GLN A 516 8.75 -5.40 -1.12
C GLN A 516 9.89 -5.09 -2.10
N ILE A 517 11.15 -5.25 -1.68
CA ILE A 517 12.33 -5.04 -2.53
C ILE A 517 12.33 -6.03 -3.71
N LEU A 518 11.99 -7.30 -3.48
CA LEU A 518 11.84 -8.26 -4.57
C LEU A 518 10.73 -7.84 -5.54
N ASP A 519 9.56 -7.47 -5.02
CA ASP A 519 8.45 -7.04 -5.87
C ASP A 519 8.85 -5.85 -6.75
N LEU A 520 9.53 -4.85 -6.15
CA LEU A 520 10.06 -3.70 -6.87
C LEU A 520 11.13 -4.10 -7.90
N SER A 521 12.02 -5.03 -7.57
CA SER A 521 13.05 -5.53 -8.49
C SER A 521 12.42 -6.20 -9.70
N ILE A 522 11.37 -7.01 -9.52
CA ILE A 522 10.62 -7.65 -10.61
C ILE A 522 9.91 -6.59 -11.45
N LEU A 523 9.16 -5.68 -10.83
CA LEU A 523 8.45 -4.61 -11.55
C LEU A 523 9.39 -3.70 -12.34
N GLN A 524 10.56 -3.39 -11.79
CA GLN A 524 11.62 -2.62 -12.45
C GLN A 524 12.19 -3.31 -13.69
N GLN A 525 11.91 -4.59 -13.89
CA GLN A 525 12.28 -5.36 -15.08
C GLN A 525 11.10 -5.57 -16.03
N THR A 526 9.89 -5.14 -15.71
CA THR A 526 8.72 -5.26 -16.60
C THR A 526 8.66 -4.14 -17.65
N THR A 527 7.67 -4.19 -18.53
CA THR A 527 7.46 -3.22 -19.63
C THR A 527 7.22 -1.78 -19.14
N SER A 528 6.78 -1.61 -17.89
CA SER A 528 6.55 -0.32 -17.25
C SER A 528 7.62 -0.07 -16.18
N LEU A 529 8.82 0.29 -16.62
CA LEU A 529 9.96 0.57 -15.74
C LEU A 529 9.59 1.64 -14.71
N ILE A 530 9.76 1.33 -13.41
CA ILE A 530 9.52 2.28 -12.32
C ILE A 530 10.48 3.48 -12.45
N ASN A 531 11.74 3.21 -12.79
CA ASN A 531 12.75 4.22 -13.06
C ASN A 531 13.62 3.81 -14.26
N LEU A 532 13.57 4.58 -15.35
CA LEU A 532 14.41 4.38 -16.54
C LEU A 532 15.91 4.63 -16.26
N SER A 533 16.22 5.55 -15.34
CA SER A 533 17.61 5.97 -15.09
C SER A 533 18.41 5.03 -14.18
N SER A 534 17.74 4.09 -13.51
CA SER A 534 18.38 3.12 -12.61
C SER A 534 17.77 1.73 -12.78
N SER A 535 17.39 1.36 -14.00
CA SER A 535 16.73 0.07 -14.27
C SER A 535 17.59 -1.12 -13.90
N ALA A 536 18.91 -1.01 -14.05
CA ALA A 536 19.85 -2.09 -13.77
C ALA A 536 20.15 -2.27 -12.27
N GLN A 537 19.94 -1.24 -11.44
CA GLN A 537 20.42 -1.23 -10.07
C GLN A 537 19.40 -0.67 -9.09
N LEU A 538 19.13 -1.43 -8.02
CA LEU A 538 18.31 -1.01 -6.89
C LEU A 538 19.19 -0.95 -5.63
N VAL A 539 19.14 0.14 -4.87
CA VAL A 539 19.92 0.33 -3.63
C VAL A 539 18.95 0.63 -2.47
N PRO A 540 18.39 -0.41 -1.82
CA PRO A 540 17.56 -0.23 -0.64
C PRO A 540 18.37 0.20 0.58
N GLY A 541 17.74 0.94 1.50
CA GLY A 541 18.35 1.24 2.80
C GLY A 541 19.40 2.36 2.80
N LEU A 542 19.42 3.24 1.80
CA LEU A 542 20.22 4.48 1.87
C LEU A 542 19.35 5.67 2.31
N GLY A 543 19.81 6.39 3.35
CA GLY A 543 19.19 7.63 3.81
C GLY A 543 19.27 8.74 2.76
N PHE A 544 18.12 9.32 2.38
CA PHE A 544 18.06 10.43 1.44
C PHE A 544 17.14 11.58 1.91
N PRO A 545 17.56 12.86 1.83
CA PRO A 545 18.87 13.33 1.35
C PRO A 545 20.01 12.87 2.26
N LEU A 546 21.18 12.63 1.67
CA LEU A 546 22.39 12.32 2.42
C LEU A 546 22.80 13.56 3.25
N PRO A 547 23.33 13.39 4.47
CA PRO A 547 23.91 14.49 5.24
C PRO A 547 25.01 15.20 4.44
N ASP A 548 25.10 16.54 4.50
CA ASP A 548 26.03 17.34 3.69
C ASP A 548 27.52 16.97 3.88
N ASN A 549 27.85 16.33 5.01
CA ASN A 549 29.18 15.84 5.36
C ASN A 549 29.42 14.36 5.00
N SER A 550 28.49 13.69 4.31
CA SER A 550 28.63 12.28 3.94
C SER A 550 29.70 12.09 2.86
N ASP A 551 30.66 11.19 3.11
CA ASP A 551 31.72 10.84 2.14
C ASP A 551 31.14 10.27 0.82
N LEU A 552 29.96 9.65 0.88
CA LEU A 552 29.23 9.16 -0.30
C LEU A 552 28.82 10.28 -1.26
N ILE A 553 28.65 11.53 -0.79
CA ILE A 553 28.38 12.69 -1.65
C ILE A 553 29.59 13.03 -2.52
N ARG A 554 30.82 12.78 -2.03
CA ARG A 554 32.06 13.03 -2.77
C ARG A 554 32.31 11.93 -3.80
N GLU A 555 32.10 10.67 -3.46
CA GLU A 555 32.22 9.52 -4.38
C GLU A 555 31.15 9.50 -5.48
N ALA A 556 29.91 9.93 -5.18
CA ALA A 556 28.85 10.04 -6.18
C ALA A 556 29.12 11.11 -7.27
N ARG A 557 30.08 12.03 -7.05
CA ARG A 557 30.46 13.07 -8.02
C ARG A 557 31.57 12.64 -8.98
N SER A 558 32.36 11.62 -8.65
CA SER A 558 33.49 11.16 -9.48
C SER A 558 33.09 10.21 -10.61
N ASP A 559 31.86 9.70 -10.62
CA ASP A 559 31.34 8.81 -11.66
C ASP A 559 30.71 9.60 -12.81
N THR A 560 31.55 10.31 -13.57
CA THR A 560 31.18 11.22 -14.67
C THR A 560 30.67 10.51 -15.93
N SER A 561 30.62 9.17 -15.94
CA SER A 561 30.09 8.40 -17.08
C SER A 561 28.73 7.74 -16.83
N SER A 562 28.25 7.66 -15.57
CA SER A 562 27.01 6.94 -15.25
C SER A 562 26.13 7.49 -14.14
N GLY A 563 26.45 8.56 -13.40
CA GLY A 563 25.50 9.20 -12.46
C GLY A 563 24.79 8.27 -11.44
N GLY A 564 25.33 7.06 -11.22
CA GLY A 564 24.56 5.89 -10.77
C GLY A 564 24.11 5.97 -9.32
N LEU A 565 24.95 6.49 -8.42
CA LEU A 565 24.60 6.64 -7.01
C LEU A 565 23.45 7.63 -6.80
N GLN A 566 23.54 8.88 -7.29
CA GLN A 566 22.47 9.87 -7.07
C GLN A 566 21.11 9.49 -7.68
N GLN A 567 21.08 8.60 -8.67
CA GLN A 567 19.86 8.12 -9.34
C GLN A 567 19.32 6.80 -8.77
N ALA A 568 20.16 5.85 -8.36
CA ALA A 568 19.75 4.60 -7.73
C ALA A 568 19.09 4.80 -6.35
N CYS A 569 19.41 5.90 -5.65
CA CYS A 569 18.87 6.25 -4.33
C CYS A 569 17.39 6.67 -4.33
N ARG A 570 16.78 6.90 -5.50
CA ARG A 570 15.45 7.55 -5.58
C ARG A 570 14.27 6.61 -5.27
N VAL A 571 14.48 5.29 -5.25
CA VAL A 571 13.42 4.29 -4.98
C VAL A 571 13.11 4.16 -3.47
N VAL A 572 14.04 4.53 -2.59
CA VAL A 572 13.90 4.37 -1.13
C VAL A 572 12.92 5.35 -0.50
N ARG A 573 12.67 6.52 -1.12
CA ARG A 573 11.69 7.51 -0.60
C ARG A 573 10.24 7.01 -0.57
N LYS A 574 9.89 6.02 -1.40
CA LYS A 574 8.53 5.44 -1.41
C LYS A 574 8.38 4.38 -0.32
N VAL A 575 9.39 3.52 -0.16
CA VAL A 575 9.37 2.43 0.84
C VAL A 575 9.63 2.94 2.26
N ALA A 576 10.63 3.80 2.49
CA ALA A 576 11.00 4.26 3.83
C ALA A 576 9.97 5.20 4.48
N ARG A 577 9.16 5.92 3.68
CA ARG A 577 8.05 6.72 4.20
C ARG A 577 6.88 5.83 4.66
N GLU A 578 6.70 4.69 4.00
CA GLU A 578 5.70 3.67 4.35
C GLU A 578 6.17 2.79 5.53
N THR A 579 7.47 2.61 5.77
CA THR A 579 7.97 1.81 6.93
C THR A 579 8.15 2.62 8.22
N ARG A 580 8.47 3.92 8.16
CA ARG A 580 8.63 4.76 9.37
C ARG A 580 7.33 4.98 10.17
N GLN A 581 6.17 4.67 9.61
CA GLN A 581 4.91 4.65 10.36
C GLN A 581 4.71 3.36 11.18
N PHE A 582 5.57 2.35 11.04
CA PHE A 582 5.44 1.07 11.75
C PHE A 582 6.43 0.88 12.92
N THR A 583 7.32 1.84 13.19
CA THR A 583 8.31 1.76 14.28
C THR A 583 8.07 2.75 15.43
N HIS A 584 6.92 3.42 15.45
CA HIS A 584 6.37 4.04 16.65
C HIS A 584 4.92 3.57 16.86
N PHE A 585 4.82 2.29 17.20
CA PHE A 585 3.84 1.77 18.15
C PHE A 585 4.60 0.91 19.16
#